data_AF-A0A1G0XIL1-F1
#
_entry.id   AF-A0A1G0XIL1-F1
#
_cell.length_a   1.000
_cell.length_b   1.000
_cell.length_c   1.000
_cell.angle_alpha   90.00
_cell.angle_beta   90.00
_cell.angle_gamma   90.00
#
_symmetry.space_group_name_H-M   'P 1'
#
loop_
_entity.id
_entity.type
_entity.pdbx_description
1 polymer ?
#
loop_
_entity_poly.entity_id
_entity_poly.type
_entity_poly.pdbx_seq_one_letter_code
_entity_poly.pdbx_strand_id
1 'polypeptide(L)' 'MRLVLIILSMIVCISGCVSIERSDYESNDKDQFLASKNGTILVVPKSLTNSNVSDFYILPDQTQNAKIDIMPPFAK' A
#
# COMPACT_ATOMS: atom_id res chain seq x y z
N MET A 1 -17.78 -6.85 -44.57
CA MET A 1 -18.13 -5.69 -43.71
C MET A 1 -18.76 -6.10 -42.37
N ARG A 2 -19.74 -7.01 -42.34
CA ARG A 2 -20.36 -7.50 -41.09
C ARG A 2 -19.37 -8.10 -40.07
N LEU A 3 -18.41 -8.90 -40.54
CA LEU A 3 -17.39 -9.52 -39.69
C LEU A 3 -16.42 -8.50 -39.05
N VAL A 4 -16.09 -7.44 -39.77
CA VAL A 4 -15.22 -6.35 -39.26
C VAL A 4 -15.92 -5.58 -38.13
N LEU A 5 -17.22 -5.33 -38.26
CA LEU A 5 -18.01 -4.65 -37.23
C LEU A 5 -18.12 -5.49 -35.94
N ILE A 6 -18.27 -6.82 -36.07
CA ILE A 6 -18.31 -7.73 -34.92
C ILE A 6 -16.97 -7.74 -34.19
N ILE A 7 -15.86 -7.78 -34.93
CA ILE A 7 -14.51 -7.74 -34.36
C ILE A 7 -14.26 -6.41 -33.64
N LEU A 8 -14.64 -5.28 -34.25
CA LEU A 8 -14.48 -3.96 -33.65
C LEU A 8 -15.30 -3.82 -32.37
N SER A 9 -16.54 -4.32 -32.35
CA SER A 9 -17.39 -4.32 -31.16
C SER A 9 -16.80 -5.16 -30.03
N MET A 10 -16.23 -6.33 -30.32
CA MET A 10 -15.56 -7.17 -29.34
C MET A 10 -14.35 -6.47 -28.72
N ILE A 11 -13.52 -5.82 -29.54
CA ILE A 11 -12.33 -5.08 -29.05
C ILE A 11 -12.75 -3.96 -28.09
N VAL A 12 -13.80 -3.21 -28.42
CA VAL A 12 -14.31 -2.13 -27.56
C VAL A 12 -14.85 -2.67 -26.24
N CYS A 13 -15.61 -3.78 -26.27
CA CYS A 13 -16.14 -4.40 -25.06
C CYS A 13 -15.04 -4.94 -24.14
N ILE A 14 -13.99 -5.55 -24.70
CA ILE A 14 -12.86 -6.08 -23.90
C ILE A 14 -12.07 -4.92 -23.26
N SER A 15 -11.89 -3.82 -23.98
CA SER A 15 -11.13 -2.65 -23.50
C SER A 15 -11.85 -1.87 -22.39
N GLY A 16 -13.19 -1.86 -22.41
CA GLY A 16 -14.00 -1.18 -21.39
C GLY A 16 -14.11 -1.92 -20.05
N CYS A 17 -13.88 -3.24 -20.04
CA CYS A 17 -13.95 -4.04 -18.81
C CYS A 17 -12.65 -4.00 -17.98
N VAL A 18 -11.52 -3.59 -18.56
CA VAL A 18 -10.20 -3.59 -17.87
C VAL A 18 -10.00 -2.34 -17.01
N SER A 19 -10.86 -1.33 -17.09
CA SER A 19 -10.76 -0.08 -16.30
C SER A 19 -11.54 -0.10 -14.98
N ILE A 20 -12.11 -1.24 -14.58
CA ILE A 20 -12.83 -1.42 -13.31
C ILE A 20 -11.95 -2.17 -12.27
N GLU A 21 -10.66 -2.36 -12.53
CA GLU A 21 -9.77 -2.87 -11.50
C GLU A 21 -9.27 -1.71 -10.65
N ARG A 22 -9.92 -1.58 -9.48
CA ARG A 22 -9.46 -1.01 -8.21
C ARG A 22 -8.73 0.34 -8.28
N SER A 23 -9.07 1.21 -7.35
CA SER A 23 -8.17 2.26 -6.88
C SER A 23 -6.90 1.62 -6.29
N ASP A 24 -6.02 1.06 -7.12
CA ASP A 24 -4.64 0.88 -6.80
C ASP A 24 -4.08 2.30 -6.79
N TYR A 25 -4.16 2.91 -5.61
CA TYR A 25 -3.43 4.11 -5.32
C TYR A 25 -1.95 3.79 -5.65
N GLU A 26 -1.47 4.32 -6.78
CA GLU A 26 -0.04 4.31 -7.13
C GLU A 26 0.70 5.21 -6.15
N SER A 27 0.86 4.76 -4.91
CA SER A 27 2.01 5.19 -4.13
C SER A 27 3.19 4.44 -4.72
N ASN A 28 4.20 5.16 -5.19
CA ASN A 28 5.49 4.55 -5.53
C ASN A 28 5.89 3.59 -4.41
N ASP A 29 6.30 2.37 -4.78
CA ASP A 29 6.74 1.34 -3.85
C ASP A 29 5.69 0.83 -2.83
N LYS A 30 4.39 0.75 -3.24
CA LYS A 30 3.26 0.24 -2.42
C LYS A 30 3.58 -1.01 -1.60
N ASP A 31 4.30 -1.96 -2.20
CA ASP A 31 4.62 -3.23 -1.55
C ASP A 31 5.92 -3.18 -0.73
N GLN A 32 6.77 -2.17 -0.92
CA GLN A 32 8.02 -2.02 -0.18
C GLN A 32 7.76 -1.74 1.31
N PHE A 33 6.77 -0.90 1.61
CA PHE A 33 6.35 -0.68 2.99
C PHE A 33 5.79 -1.96 3.62
N LEU A 34 4.95 -2.71 2.88
CA LEU A 34 4.33 -3.95 3.35
C LEU A 34 5.34 -5.09 3.54
N ALA A 35 6.42 -5.10 2.76
CA ALA A 35 7.50 -6.07 2.86
C ALA A 35 8.54 -5.71 3.95
N SER A 36 8.54 -4.47 4.42
CA SER A 36 9.47 -3.99 5.46
C SER A 36 9.11 -4.56 6.83
N LYS A 37 10.12 -4.68 7.69
CA LYS A 37 9.99 -5.04 9.10
C LYS A 37 10.66 -3.99 9.98
N ASN A 38 10.28 -3.93 11.25
CA ASN A 38 11.00 -3.15 12.25
C ASN A 38 12.51 -3.45 12.17
N GLY A 39 13.30 -2.38 12.12
CA GLY A 39 14.76 -2.46 12.07
C GLY A 39 15.37 -2.97 13.37
N THR A 40 16.70 -3.04 13.41
CA THR A 40 17.43 -3.44 14.62
C THR A 40 17.18 -2.45 15.76
N ILE A 41 17.18 -2.95 16.99
CA ILE A 41 17.06 -2.11 18.19
C ILE A 41 18.19 -1.08 18.20
N LEU A 42 17.84 0.18 18.49
CA LEU A 42 18.81 1.27 18.61
C LEU A 42 19.83 0.96 19.69
N VAL A 43 21.12 0.91 19.30
CA VAL A 43 22.22 0.78 20.24
C VAL A 43 22.66 2.16 20.67
N VAL A 44 22.42 2.49 21.93
CA VAL A 44 22.81 3.77 22.50
C VAL A 44 24.31 3.74 22.82
N PRO A 45 25.13 4.64 22.25
CA PRO A 45 26.57 4.65 22.51
C PRO A 45 26.86 5.05 23.96
N LYS A 46 27.99 4.57 24.50
CA LYS A 46 28.34 4.58 25.94
C LYS A 46 28.20 5.93 26.69
N SER A 47 28.24 7.06 25.97
CA SER A 47 28.07 8.41 26.54
C SER A 47 26.60 8.84 26.69
N LEU A 48 25.69 8.13 26.04
CA LEU A 48 24.25 8.26 26.17
C LEU A 48 23.76 7.03 26.94
N THR A 49 22.96 7.25 27.97
CA THR A 49 22.28 6.15 28.66
C THR A 49 20.91 5.93 28.03
N ASN A 50 20.32 4.75 28.17
CA ASN A 50 18.97 4.48 27.64
C ASN A 50 17.92 5.47 28.16
N SER A 51 18.15 6.10 29.32
CA SER A 51 17.29 7.17 29.86
C SER A 51 17.40 8.51 29.11
N ASN A 52 18.40 8.68 28.24
CA ASN A 52 18.56 9.86 27.40
C ASN A 52 17.87 9.71 26.04
N VAL A 53 17.44 8.50 25.68
CA VAL A 53 16.76 8.21 24.42
C VAL A 53 15.28 8.04 24.72
N SER A 54 14.46 8.90 24.14
CA SER A 54 13.01 8.77 24.24
C SER A 54 12.55 7.46 23.59
N ASP A 55 11.52 6.84 24.17
CA ASP A 55 10.84 5.66 23.61
C ASP A 55 10.20 5.92 22.23
N PHE A 56 10.27 7.15 21.71
CA PHE A 56 9.76 7.56 20.40
C PHE A 56 10.17 6.64 19.25
N TYR A 57 11.37 6.05 19.29
CA TYR A 57 11.86 5.14 18.25
C TYR A 57 11.61 3.65 18.55
N ILE A 58 10.98 3.33 19.67
CA ILE A 58 10.58 1.97 20.01
C ILE A 58 9.27 1.69 19.28
N LEU A 59 9.39 1.03 18.12
CA LEU A 59 8.23 0.63 17.34
C LEU A 59 7.54 -0.58 17.99
N PRO A 60 6.20 -0.60 18.06
CA PRO A 60 5.47 -1.76 18.54
C PRO A 60 5.58 -2.92 17.55
N ASP A 61 5.24 -4.13 18.01
CA ASP A 61 5.25 -5.33 17.18
C ASP A 61 4.26 -5.23 16.01
N GLN A 62 4.75 -5.50 14.80
CA GLN A 62 3.96 -5.45 13.56
C GLN A 62 3.23 -6.79 13.30
N THR A 63 2.31 -7.18 14.19
CA THR A 63 1.52 -8.41 14.04
C THR A 63 0.20 -8.21 13.27
N GLN A 64 -0.19 -6.96 13.04
CA GLN A 64 -1.46 -6.60 12.42
C GLN A 64 -1.33 -6.44 10.91
N ASN A 65 -2.44 -6.65 10.19
CA ASN A 65 -2.49 -6.43 8.75
C ASN A 65 -2.40 -4.93 8.46
N ALA A 66 -1.38 -4.53 7.70
CA ALA A 66 -1.14 -3.13 7.32
C ALA A 66 -2.04 -2.63 6.17
N LYS A 67 -2.82 -3.51 5.53
CA LYS A 67 -3.77 -3.11 4.49
C LYS A 67 -5.02 -2.50 5.13
N ILE A 68 -5.23 -1.21 4.88
CA ILE A 68 -6.40 -0.45 5.33
C ILE A 68 -7.21 0.07 4.15
N ASP A 69 -8.50 0.26 4.36
CA ASP A 69 -9.34 1.02 3.45
C ASP A 69 -9.13 2.52 3.71
N ILE A 70 -9.00 3.30 2.63
CA ILE A 70 -8.81 4.75 2.68
C ILE A 70 -9.97 5.50 2.07
N MET A 71 -11.06 4.81 1.73
CA MET A 71 -12.30 5.45 1.33
C MET A 71 -12.77 6.40 2.45
N PRO A 72 -13.26 7.61 2.09
CA PRO A 72 -13.81 8.53 3.06
C PRO A 72 -14.89 7.85 3.90
N PRO A 73 -14.95 8.10 5.22
CA PRO A 73 -16.02 7.55 6.04
C PRO A 73 -17.36 8.08 5.54
N PHE A 74 -18.37 7.21 5.49
CA PHE A 74 -19.73 7.64 5.17
C PHE A 74 -20.19 8.66 6.22
N ALA A 75 -20.59 9.85 5.77
CA ALA A 75 -21.16 10.88 6.64
C ALA A 75 -22.43 10.32 7.30
N LYS A 76 -22.50 10.43 8.63
CA LYS A 76 -23.63 9.96 9.44
C LYS A 76 -24.80 10.92 9.40
#